data_AF-A0A4Q7XAD5-F1
#
_entry.id   AF-A0A4Q7XAD5-F1
#
_cell.length_a   1.000
_cell.length_b   1.000
_cell.length_c   1.000
_cell.angle_alpha   90.00
_cell.angle_beta   90.00
_cell.angle_gamma   90.00
#
_symmetry.space_group_name_H-M   'P 1'
#
loop_
_entity.id
_entity.type
_entity.pdbx_description
1 polymer ?
#
loop_
_entity_poly.entity_id
_entity_poly.type
_entity_poly.pdbx_seq_one_letter_code
_entity_poly.pdbx_strand_id
1 'polypeptide(L)'
;MRKTILAATVLAAAVLITGCGADKPDAQVASGSGAQQSTTPTSAPASLSQDEMAVKFTQCLRENGLNVPDPEPGKGPMLKFDKNSGVTQEQVQKAMEACREYDPQSQGSANPQQAENGREYAECMRKNGVEKFPDPKPDQRGIMIGPGVADDPDFQKAQGACQSILAAR
;
A
#
# COMPACT_ATOMS: atom_id res chain seq x y z
N MET A 1 -30.86 -59.17 9.77
CA MET A 1 -30.23 -60.08 10.75
C MET A 1 -28.77 -59.61 10.90
N ARG A 2 -28.41 -58.88 11.97
CA ARG A 2 -27.60 -59.33 13.14
C ARG A 2 -26.18 -59.81 12.71
N LYS A 3 -25.03 -59.25 13.13
CA LYS A 3 -24.64 -58.63 14.41
C LYS A 3 -23.32 -57.83 14.27
N THR A 4 -23.19 -56.80 15.11
CA THR A 4 -22.03 -55.99 15.51
C THR A 4 -21.00 -56.75 16.37
N ILE A 5 -19.70 -56.43 16.28
CA ILE A 5 -18.72 -56.69 17.35
C ILE A 5 -17.78 -55.47 17.52
N LEU A 6 -17.81 -54.91 18.73
CA LEU A 6 -16.87 -53.93 19.32
C LEU A 6 -15.70 -54.69 19.97
N ALA A 7 -14.50 -54.12 19.93
CA ALA A 7 -13.49 -54.35 20.98
C ALA A 7 -12.52 -53.15 21.05
N ALA A 8 -12.64 -52.38 22.13
CA ALA A 8 -11.72 -51.35 22.56
C ALA A 8 -10.77 -51.95 23.62
N THR A 9 -9.48 -51.62 23.54
CA THR A 9 -8.53 -51.81 24.66
C THR A 9 -7.66 -50.57 24.78
N VAL A 10 -7.94 -49.79 25.82
CA VAL A 10 -7.15 -48.70 26.35
C VAL A 10 -6.12 -49.29 27.32
N LEU A 11 -4.86 -48.88 27.20
CA LEU A 11 -3.88 -48.96 28.30
C LEU A 11 -2.89 -47.82 28.15
N ALA A 12 -2.97 -46.89 29.10
CA ALA A 12 -2.13 -45.73 29.26
C ALA A 12 -0.86 -46.09 30.07
N ALA A 13 0.25 -45.45 29.75
CA ALA A 13 1.38 -45.26 30.65
C ALA A 13 2.04 -43.91 30.37
N ALA A 14 2.02 -43.03 31.37
CA ALA A 14 2.65 -41.73 31.39
C ALA A 14 4.02 -41.81 32.06
N VAL A 15 5.06 -41.16 31.53
CA VAL A 15 6.20 -40.65 32.31
C VAL A 15 6.69 -39.34 31.69
N LEU A 16 6.63 -38.27 32.50
CA LEU A 16 7.23 -36.95 32.28
C LEU A 16 8.68 -36.98 32.78
N ILE A 17 9.63 -36.42 32.04
CA ILE A 17 10.90 -35.93 32.62
C ILE A 17 11.21 -34.56 32.00
N THR A 18 11.06 -33.52 32.83
CA THR A 18 11.65 -32.20 32.63
C THR A 18 12.95 -32.12 33.42
N GLY A 19 14.07 -31.87 32.76
CA GLY A 19 15.38 -31.60 33.37
C GLY A 19 16.20 -30.67 32.49
N CYS A 20 16.71 -29.57 33.07
CA CYS A 20 17.44 -28.48 32.43
C CYS A 20 18.87 -28.43 33.01
N GLY A 21 19.92 -28.26 32.18
CA GLY A 21 21.25 -27.83 32.66
C GLY A 21 22.50 -28.26 31.84
N ALA A 22 23.16 -27.24 31.25
CA ALA A 22 24.62 -27.02 31.04
C ALA A 22 25.46 -27.70 29.91
N ASP A 23 25.81 -26.87 28.91
CA ASP A 23 27.12 -26.60 28.25
C ASP A 23 27.90 -27.59 27.33
N LYS A 24 27.80 -27.33 26.00
CA LYS A 24 28.83 -27.27 24.88
C LYS A 24 29.67 -28.52 24.48
N PRO A 25 30.29 -28.61 23.26
CA PRO A 25 30.32 -27.72 22.07
C PRO A 25 30.08 -28.41 20.68
N ASP A 26 30.16 -27.60 19.61
CA ASP A 26 30.47 -27.87 18.17
C ASP A 26 29.44 -28.63 17.30
N ALA A 27 28.66 -27.98 16.43
CA ALA A 27 29.00 -27.26 15.19
C ALA A 27 29.54 -28.16 14.05
N GLN A 28 28.65 -28.59 13.13
CA GLN A 28 28.91 -28.48 11.69
C GLN A 28 27.63 -28.66 10.85
N VAL A 29 27.04 -27.52 10.49
CA VAL A 29 26.18 -27.40 9.31
C VAL A 29 27.05 -26.96 8.13
N ALA A 30 26.73 -27.45 6.94
CA ALA A 30 27.46 -27.13 5.71
C ALA A 30 27.38 -25.63 5.40
N SER A 31 28.47 -24.92 5.68
CA SER A 31 28.70 -23.53 5.30
C SER A 31 28.93 -23.40 3.81
N GLY A 32 27.93 -22.88 3.09
CA GLY A 32 28.16 -22.02 1.93
C GLY A 32 28.35 -20.60 2.44
N SER A 33 29.57 -20.10 2.37
CA SER A 33 30.04 -18.84 2.95
C SER A 33 29.31 -17.60 2.43
N GLY A 34 28.91 -16.69 3.33
CA GLY A 34 28.61 -15.32 2.92
C GLY A 34 27.72 -14.48 3.87
N ALA A 35 28.24 -14.14 5.05
CA ALA A 35 27.89 -12.97 5.86
C ALA A 35 26.47 -12.86 6.48
N GLN A 36 26.43 -13.15 7.79
CA GLN A 36 26.10 -12.20 8.85
C GLN A 36 24.88 -11.27 8.61
N GLN A 37 23.79 -11.49 9.35
CA GLN A 37 23.51 -10.74 10.58
C GLN A 37 22.09 -11.07 11.09
N SER A 38 22.03 -11.25 12.40
CA SER A 38 20.88 -11.21 13.30
C SER A 38 19.63 -10.52 12.76
N THR A 39 18.45 -11.14 12.92
CA THR A 39 17.28 -10.48 13.52
C THR A 39 16.22 -11.53 13.90
N THR A 40 15.73 -11.36 15.13
CA THR A 40 14.53 -11.94 15.72
C THR A 40 13.30 -11.84 14.80
N PRO A 41 12.35 -12.80 14.81
CA PRO A 41 11.06 -12.59 14.17
C PRO A 41 10.28 -11.59 15.04
N THR A 42 10.37 -10.30 14.73
CA THR A 42 9.44 -9.32 15.27
C THR A 42 8.19 -9.39 14.40
N SER A 43 7.12 -9.99 14.94
CA SER A 43 5.79 -9.91 14.35
C SER A 43 5.25 -8.50 14.58
N ALA A 44 5.69 -7.55 13.76
CA ALA A 44 4.88 -6.39 13.43
C ALA A 44 3.82 -6.85 12.41
N PRO A 45 2.57 -6.33 12.42
CA PRO A 45 1.71 -6.50 11.26
C PRO A 45 2.45 -5.85 10.08
N ALA A 46 2.92 -6.67 9.15
CA ALA A 46 3.55 -6.16 7.95
C ALA A 46 2.52 -5.31 7.21
N SER A 47 2.68 -3.99 7.28
CA SER A 47 2.21 -3.12 6.22
C SER A 47 2.74 -3.71 4.93
N LEU A 48 1.84 -4.14 4.04
CA LEU A 48 2.20 -4.75 2.76
C LEU A 48 3.27 -3.89 2.09
N SER A 49 4.32 -4.53 1.60
CA SER A 49 5.32 -3.84 0.80
C SER A 49 4.65 -3.20 -0.42
N GLN A 50 5.26 -2.13 -0.96
CA GLN A 50 4.70 -1.41 -2.10
C GLN A 50 4.48 -2.33 -3.32
N ASP A 51 5.35 -3.32 -3.50
CA ASP A 51 5.23 -4.37 -4.52
C ASP A 51 4.04 -5.31 -4.25
N GLU A 52 3.83 -5.74 -3.00
CA GLU A 52 2.67 -6.57 -2.63
C GLU A 52 1.34 -5.83 -2.84
N MET A 53 1.30 -4.52 -2.59
CA MET A 53 0.12 -3.70 -2.86
C MET A 53 -0.14 -3.54 -4.36
N ALA A 54 0.92 -3.32 -5.15
CA ALA A 54 0.82 -3.27 -6.61
C ALA A 54 0.30 -4.60 -7.20
N VAL A 55 0.71 -5.74 -6.65
CA VAL A 55 0.20 -7.06 -7.05
C VAL A 55 -1.28 -7.19 -6.69
N LYS A 56 -1.71 -6.83 -5.48
CA LYS A 56 -3.13 -6.86 -5.10
C LYS A 56 -3.99 -5.93 -5.96
N PHE A 57 -3.45 -4.78 -6.33
CA PHE A 57 -4.13 -3.85 -7.22
C PHE A 57 -4.37 -4.44 -8.60
N THR A 58 -3.31 -4.94 -9.26
CA THR A 58 -3.45 -5.57 -10.58
C THR A 58 -4.35 -6.80 -10.56
N GLN A 59 -4.32 -7.58 -9.47
CA GLN A 59 -5.25 -8.69 -9.27
C GLN A 59 -6.70 -8.20 -9.19
N CYS A 60 -7.00 -7.18 -8.38
CA CYS A 60 -8.34 -6.60 -8.30
C CYS A 60 -8.83 -6.06 -9.66
N LEU A 61 -7.94 -5.41 -10.44
CA LEU A 61 -8.29 -4.93 -11.77
C LEU A 61 -8.64 -6.08 -12.72
N ARG A 62 -7.90 -7.21 -12.67
CA ARG A 62 -8.20 -8.43 -13.43
C ARG A 62 -9.56 -9.01 -13.05
N GLU A 63 -9.90 -9.03 -11.76
CA GLU A 63 -11.22 -9.46 -11.28
C GLU A 63 -12.36 -8.56 -11.76
N ASN A 64 -12.08 -7.27 -11.99
CA ASN A 64 -13.02 -6.31 -12.57
C ASN A 64 -13.00 -6.27 -14.11
N GLY A 65 -12.34 -7.24 -14.76
CA GLY A 65 -12.36 -7.40 -16.22
C GLY A 65 -11.34 -6.55 -16.97
N LEU A 66 -10.38 -5.94 -16.27
CA LEU A 66 -9.24 -5.27 -16.89
C LEU A 66 -8.05 -6.22 -16.97
N ASN A 67 -7.71 -6.67 -18.18
CA ASN A 67 -6.55 -7.53 -18.38
C ASN A 67 -5.24 -6.71 -18.28
N VAL A 68 -4.69 -6.62 -17.06
CA VAL A 68 -3.45 -5.92 -16.76
C VAL A 68 -2.33 -6.91 -16.45
N PRO A 69 -1.10 -6.68 -16.94
CA PRO A 69 0.05 -7.49 -16.57
C PRO A 69 0.43 -7.22 -15.11
N ASP A 70 1.07 -8.20 -14.49
CA ASP A 70 1.62 -8.04 -13.15
C ASP A 70 2.76 -7.00 -13.14
N PRO A 71 2.91 -6.22 -12.06
CA PRO A 71 3.95 -5.21 -11.94
C PRO A 71 5.33 -5.86 -11.82
N GLU A 72 6.33 -5.29 -12.49
CA GLU A 72 7.73 -5.63 -12.22
C GLU A 72 8.15 -5.03 -10.86
N PRO A 73 9.00 -5.73 -10.07
CA PRO A 73 9.48 -5.22 -8.79
C PRO A 73 10.07 -3.81 -8.90
N GLY A 74 9.61 -2.89 -8.05
CA GLY A 74 10.09 -1.50 -8.00
C GLY A 74 9.64 -0.60 -9.15
N LYS A 75 8.81 -1.08 -10.09
CA LYS A 75 8.28 -0.27 -11.21
C LYS A 75 6.80 0.06 -11.10
N GLY A 76 6.06 -0.67 -10.25
CA GLY A 76 4.63 -0.49 -10.07
C GLY A 76 3.77 -0.95 -11.25
N PRO A 77 2.44 -0.81 -11.17
CA PRO A 77 1.50 -1.32 -12.17
C PRO A 77 1.49 -0.47 -13.45
N MET A 78 1.70 -1.11 -14.61
CA MET A 78 1.59 -0.46 -15.93
C MET A 78 0.21 -0.70 -16.54
N LEU A 79 -0.67 0.31 -16.46
CA LEU A 79 -1.99 0.27 -17.07
C LEU A 79 -1.92 0.76 -18.51
N LYS A 80 -2.07 -0.16 -19.48
CA LYS A 80 -2.12 0.17 -20.91
C LYS A 80 -3.45 -0.31 -21.49
N PHE A 81 -4.40 0.61 -21.59
CA PHE A 81 -5.69 0.38 -22.24
C PHE A 81 -5.75 1.21 -23.53
N ASP A 82 -5.49 0.56 -24.65
CA ASP A 82 -5.65 1.16 -25.98
C ASP A 82 -7.00 0.77 -26.61
N LYS A 83 -7.32 1.30 -27.80
CA LYS A 83 -8.60 1.03 -28.47
C LYS A 83 -8.82 -0.45 -28.82
N ASN A 84 -7.76 -1.26 -28.87
CA ASN A 84 -7.83 -2.69 -29.15
C ASN A 84 -7.94 -3.55 -27.88
N SER A 85 -7.86 -2.95 -26.69
CA SER A 85 -7.95 -3.68 -25.41
C SER A 85 -9.35 -4.22 -25.11
N GLY A 86 -10.38 -3.80 -25.86
CA GLY A 86 -11.76 -4.28 -25.71
C GLY A 86 -12.47 -3.81 -24.44
N VAL A 87 -11.86 -2.89 -23.68
CA VAL A 87 -12.43 -2.28 -22.48
C VAL A 87 -12.78 -0.82 -22.73
N THR A 88 -13.94 -0.40 -22.22
CA THR A 88 -14.41 0.99 -22.31
C THR A 88 -13.78 1.85 -21.20
N GLN A 89 -13.70 3.15 -21.43
CA GLN A 89 -13.26 4.10 -20.41
C GLN A 89 -14.11 4.04 -19.14
N GLU A 90 -15.41 3.73 -19.26
CA GLU A 90 -16.31 3.55 -18.12
C GLU A 90 -15.96 2.30 -17.30
N GLN A 91 -15.69 1.17 -17.96
CA GLN A 91 -15.23 -0.06 -17.29
C GLN A 91 -13.90 0.16 -16.56
N VAL A 92 -12.97 0.90 -17.20
CA VAL A 92 -11.70 1.26 -16.56
C VAL A 92 -11.94 2.07 -15.30
N GLN A 93 -12.75 3.13 -15.37
CA GLN A 93 -13.06 3.97 -14.21
C GLN A 93 -13.71 3.18 -13.07
N LYS A 94 -14.70 2.34 -13.40
CA LYS A 94 -15.40 1.51 -12.41
C LYS A 94 -14.46 0.54 -11.70
N ALA A 95 -13.58 -0.12 -12.44
CA ALA A 95 -12.59 -1.04 -11.89
C ALA A 95 -11.56 -0.31 -11.03
N MET A 96 -11.07 0.84 -11.47
CA MET A 96 -10.14 1.68 -10.68
C MET A 96 -10.77 2.14 -9.36
N GLU A 97 -12.06 2.49 -9.37
CA GLU A 97 -12.78 2.89 -8.17
C GLU A 97 -13.00 1.70 -7.21
N ALA A 98 -13.40 0.54 -7.74
CA ALA A 98 -13.56 -0.69 -6.96
C ALA A 98 -12.23 -1.15 -6.31
N CYS A 99 -11.11 -0.91 -6.99
CA CYS A 99 -9.78 -1.35 -6.56
C CYS A 99 -8.97 -0.26 -5.85
N ARG A 100 -9.58 0.88 -5.51
CA ARG A 100 -8.90 2.06 -4.96
C ARG A 100 -8.11 1.78 -3.69
N GLU A 101 -8.59 0.88 -2.83
CA GLU A 101 -7.90 0.48 -1.59
C GLU A 101 -6.51 -0.13 -1.86
N TYR A 102 -6.34 -0.80 -3.00
CA TYR A 102 -5.10 -1.45 -3.36
C TYR A 102 -4.20 -0.60 -4.25
N ASP A 103 -4.73 0.45 -4.88
CA ASP A 103 -3.97 1.28 -5.81
C ASP A 103 -2.77 1.93 -5.09
N PRO A 104 -1.52 1.53 -5.39
CA PRO A 104 -0.34 2.09 -4.75
C PRO A 104 -0.17 3.59 -5.05
N GLN A 105 -0.83 4.12 -6.09
CA GLN A 105 -0.93 5.55 -6.32
C GLN A 105 -2.04 6.23 -5.51
N SER A 106 -3.14 5.53 -5.22
CA SER A 106 -4.20 6.01 -4.32
C SER A 106 -3.81 5.90 -2.86
N GLN A 107 -2.85 5.04 -2.52
CA GLN A 107 -2.23 4.95 -1.20
C GLN A 107 -1.28 6.11 -0.88
N GLY A 108 -1.24 7.14 -1.75
CA GLY A 108 -1.08 8.51 -1.29
C GLY A 108 -2.33 9.02 -0.57
N SER A 109 -2.88 8.24 0.36
CA SER A 109 -3.84 8.74 1.34
C SER A 109 -3.12 9.76 2.20
N ALA A 110 -3.82 10.82 2.55
CA ALA A 110 -3.24 12.00 3.16
C ALA A 110 -2.42 11.63 4.40
N ASN A 111 -1.08 11.65 4.27
CA ASN A 111 -0.25 11.81 5.46
C ASN A 111 -0.84 13.03 6.20
N PRO A 112 -1.18 12.95 7.49
CA PRO A 112 -1.72 14.08 8.24
C PRO A 112 -0.91 15.38 8.01
N GLN A 113 0.41 15.25 7.87
CA GLN A 113 1.31 16.34 7.53
C GLN A 113 1.11 16.86 6.10
N GLN A 114 0.89 16.00 5.10
CA GLN A 114 0.54 16.44 3.75
C GLN A 114 -0.84 17.11 3.68
N ALA A 115 -1.81 16.64 4.49
CA ALA A 115 -3.12 17.28 4.61
C ALA A 115 -2.98 18.68 5.22
N GLU A 116 -2.13 18.81 6.24
CA GLU A 116 -1.82 20.08 6.89
C GLU A 116 -1.09 21.04 5.94
N ASN A 117 0.00 20.60 5.31
CA ASN A 117 0.72 21.38 4.30
C ASN A 117 -0.22 21.80 3.15
N GLY A 118 -1.18 20.96 2.78
CA GLY A 118 -2.19 21.29 1.77
C GLY A 118 -3.12 22.43 2.20
N ARG A 119 -3.54 22.45 3.47
CA ARG A 119 -4.34 23.55 4.05
C ARG A 119 -3.52 24.83 4.16
N GLU A 120 -2.29 24.74 4.65
CA GLU A 120 -1.37 25.88 4.74
C GLU A 120 -1.06 26.49 3.38
N TYR A 121 -0.85 25.64 2.37
CA TYR A 121 -0.65 26.08 1.00
C TYR A 121 -1.89 26.82 0.47
N ALA A 122 -3.09 26.28 0.68
CA ALA A 122 -4.33 26.93 0.25
C ALA A 122 -4.52 28.30 0.92
N GLU A 123 -4.24 28.41 2.22
CA GLU A 123 -4.24 29.70 2.92
C GLU A 123 -3.20 30.68 2.38
N CYS A 124 -1.98 30.20 2.11
CA CYS A 124 -0.91 31.00 1.54
C CYS A 124 -1.30 31.55 0.16
N MET A 125 -1.91 30.73 -0.70
CA MET A 125 -2.39 31.14 -2.02
C MET A 125 -3.43 32.26 -1.92
N ARG A 126 -4.41 32.11 -1.02
CA ARG A 126 -5.42 33.16 -0.76
C ARG A 126 -4.80 34.45 -0.24
N LYS A 127 -3.83 34.36 0.68
CA LYS A 127 -3.08 35.54 1.19
C LYS A 127 -2.26 36.24 0.11
N ASN A 128 -1.90 35.55 -0.97
CA ASN A 128 -1.09 36.08 -2.07
C ASN A 128 -1.92 36.51 -3.29
N GLY A 129 -3.24 36.67 -3.14
CA GLY A 129 -4.13 37.25 -4.16
C GLY A 129 -5.08 36.26 -4.82
N VAL A 130 -4.84 34.95 -4.66
CA VAL A 130 -5.67 33.89 -5.26
C VAL A 130 -6.83 33.54 -4.34
N GLU A 131 -7.72 34.50 -4.08
CA GLU A 131 -8.76 34.40 -3.04
C GLU A 131 -9.70 33.19 -3.22
N LYS A 132 -9.90 32.76 -4.47
CA LYS A 132 -10.78 31.63 -4.83
C LYS A 132 -10.10 30.27 -4.72
N PHE A 133 -8.87 30.21 -4.19
CA PHE A 133 -8.16 28.95 -4.03
C PHE A 133 -8.90 28.02 -3.05
N PRO A 134 -9.30 26.81 -3.48
CA PRO A 134 -10.09 25.89 -2.65
C PRO A 134 -9.22 25.17 -1.61
N ASP A 135 -9.84 24.79 -0.49
CA ASP A 135 -9.21 23.89 0.48
C ASP A 135 -9.20 22.44 -0.01
N PRO A 136 -8.16 21.65 0.31
CA PRO A 136 -8.13 20.22 0.03
C PRO A 136 -9.17 19.47 0.86
N LYS A 137 -9.94 18.58 0.21
CA LYS A 137 -10.92 17.71 0.88
C LYS A 137 -10.23 16.51 1.53
N PRO A 138 -10.82 15.90 2.58
CA PRO A 138 -10.23 14.76 3.31
C PRO A 138 -9.83 13.55 2.44
N ASP A 139 -10.55 13.33 1.32
CA ASP A 139 -10.31 12.21 0.39
C ASP A 139 -9.79 12.69 -0.98
N GLN A 140 -9.39 13.96 -1.08
CA GLN A 140 -8.87 14.56 -2.30
C GLN A 140 -7.36 14.39 -2.37
N ARG A 141 -6.90 13.77 -3.46
CA ARG A 141 -5.47 13.62 -3.72
C ARG A 141 -4.87 14.95 -4.15
N GLY A 142 -3.91 15.43 -3.35
CA GLY A 142 -3.18 16.66 -3.65
C GLY A 142 -4.10 17.89 -3.71
N ILE A 143 -3.63 18.92 -4.39
CA ILE A 143 -4.33 20.19 -4.51
C ILE A 143 -4.89 20.33 -5.92
N MET A 144 -6.20 20.53 -6.02
CA MET A 144 -6.86 20.69 -7.32
C MET A 144 -6.92 22.16 -7.71
N ILE A 145 -6.42 22.45 -8.90
CA ILE A 145 -6.41 23.80 -9.47
C ILE A 145 -7.42 23.81 -10.61
N GLY A 146 -8.52 24.54 -10.41
CA GLY A 146 -9.55 24.71 -11.43
C GLY A 146 -9.24 25.87 -12.38
N PRO A 147 -9.95 25.97 -13.52
CA PRO A 147 -9.73 27.03 -14.52
C PRO A 147 -9.76 28.44 -13.91
N GLY A 148 -10.77 28.74 -13.08
CA GLY A 148 -10.90 30.06 -12.44
C GLY A 148 -9.84 30.39 -11.39
N VAL A 149 -9.00 29.43 -10.98
CA VAL A 149 -7.84 29.65 -10.10
C VAL A 149 -6.57 29.75 -10.93
N ALA A 150 -6.44 28.94 -11.97
CA ALA A 150 -5.30 28.96 -12.89
C ALA A 150 -5.25 30.24 -13.74
N ASP A 151 -6.41 30.81 -14.08
CA ASP A 151 -6.56 32.05 -14.83
C ASP A 151 -6.38 33.31 -13.97
N ASP A 152 -6.20 33.16 -12.65
CA ASP A 152 -5.98 34.27 -11.73
C ASP A 152 -4.60 34.90 -12.01
N PRO A 153 -4.51 36.22 -12.27
CA PRO A 153 -3.24 36.87 -12.59
C PRO A 153 -2.20 36.75 -11.46
N ASP A 154 -2.63 36.57 -10.21
CA ASP A 154 -1.75 36.41 -9.06
C ASP A 154 -1.31 34.95 -8.84
N PHE A 155 -1.88 33.99 -9.58
CA PHE A 155 -1.65 32.56 -9.39
C PHE A 155 -0.17 32.15 -9.44
N GLN A 156 0.55 32.53 -10.49
CA GLN A 156 1.95 32.13 -10.65
C GLN A 156 2.86 32.70 -9.56
N LYS A 157 2.62 33.95 -9.17
CA LYS A 157 3.36 34.63 -8.10
C LYS A 157 3.08 33.95 -6.76
N ALA A 158 1.81 33.70 -6.45
CA ALA A 158 1.39 33.00 -5.24
C ALA A 158 1.98 31.58 -5.18
N GLN A 159 1.94 30.84 -6.29
CA GLN A 159 2.53 29.50 -6.36
C GLN A 159 4.03 29.53 -6.04
N GLY A 160 4.78 30.47 -6.61
CA GLY A 160 6.21 30.63 -6.32
C GLY A 160 6.51 30.97 -4.87
N ALA A 161 5.67 31.79 -4.23
CA ALA A 161 5.79 32.14 -2.82
C ALA A 161 5.43 30.97 -1.87
N CYS A 162 4.46 30.14 -2.25
CA CYS A 162 3.88 29.11 -1.40
C CYS A 162 4.44 27.69 -1.64
N GLN A 163 5.16 27.44 -2.74
CA GLN A 163 5.62 26.09 -3.13
C GLN A 163 6.46 25.36 -2.07
N SER A 164 7.19 26.09 -1.21
CA SER A 164 8.03 25.50 -0.16
C SER A 164 7.23 24.74 0.88
N ILE A 165 5.97 25.13 1.12
CA ILE A 165 5.05 24.46 2.05
C ILE A 165 4.81 23.00 1.60
N LEU A 166 4.77 22.74 0.29
CA LEU A 166 4.57 21.40 -0.26
C LEU A 166 5.87 20.59 -0.36
N ALA A 167 7.03 21.24 -0.32
CA ALA A 167 8.34 20.58 -0.38
C ALA A 167 8.86 20.14 0.99
N ALA A 168 8.24 20.61 2.08
CA ALA A 168 8.57 20.20 3.45
C ALA A 168 8.21 18.72 3.65
N ARG A 169 9.25 17.88 3.81
CA ARG A 169 9.16 16.44 4.07
C ARG A 169 9.17 16.14 5.55
#